data_AF-A0A251VPI2-F1
#
_entry.id   AF-A0A251VPI2-F1
#
_cell.length_a   1.000
_cell.length_b   1.000
_cell.length_c   1.000
_cell.angle_alpha   90.00
_cell.angle_beta   90.00
_cell.angle_gamma   90.00
#
_symmetry.space_group_name_H-M   'P 1'
#
loop_
_entity.id
_entity.type
_entity.pdbx_description
1 polymer ?
#
loop_
_entity_poly.entity_id
_entity_poly.type
_entity_poly.pdbx_seq_one_letter_code
_entity_poly.pdbx_strand_id
1 'polypeptide(L)'
;MTKKSMEVVKGIDLARYMGRWYEIASFPSRFQPKNGINKRATYTLRDDGTVNVLNETWSDGKRGSIKGTAYKADPTVMKLS
;
A
#
# COMPACT_ATOMS: atom_id res chain seq x y z
N MET A 1 15.75 4.30 26.99
CA MET A 1 15.21 4.74 25.69
C MET A 1 13.83 4.14 25.53
N THR A 2 12.77 4.94 25.64
CA THR A 2 11.39 4.48 25.39
C THR A 2 11.19 4.30 23.89
N LYS A 3 11.09 3.04 23.45
CA LYS A 3 10.71 2.69 22.08
C LYS A 3 9.27 3.13 21.87
N LYS A 4 9.05 4.33 21.29
CA LYS A 4 7.71 4.80 20.92
C LYS A 4 7.14 3.81 19.91
N SER A 5 6.22 2.96 20.34
CA SER A 5 5.54 2.01 19.47
C SER A 5 4.63 2.77 18.52
N MET A 6 4.77 2.54 17.23
CA MET A 6 3.78 2.98 16.25
C MET A 6 2.43 2.36 16.61
N GLU A 7 1.42 3.19 16.80
CA GLU A 7 0.05 2.71 17.00
C GLU A 7 -0.49 2.22 15.65
N VAL A 8 -0.97 0.98 15.64
CA VAL A 8 -1.55 0.32 14.48
C VAL A 8 -3.05 0.20 14.66
N VAL A 9 -3.80 0.35 13.57
CA VAL A 9 -5.25 0.16 13.59
C VAL A 9 -5.54 -1.32 13.82
N LYS A 10 -6.20 -1.64 14.95
CA LYS A 10 -6.66 -2.99 15.27
C LYS A 10 -8.04 -3.24 14.64
N GLY A 11 -8.31 -4.47 14.23
CA GLY A 11 -9.64 -4.85 13.72
C GLY A 11 -9.96 -4.29 12.34
N ILE A 12 -8.97 -4.19 11.46
CA ILE A 12 -9.18 -3.74 10.08
C ILE A 12 -10.14 -4.68 9.34
N ASP A 13 -11.22 -4.10 8.82
CA ASP A 13 -12.10 -4.77 7.87
C ASP A 13 -11.42 -4.78 6.50
N LEU A 14 -10.84 -5.93 6.15
CA LEU A 14 -10.12 -6.10 4.90
C LEU A 14 -11.01 -5.87 3.69
N ALA A 15 -12.28 -6.27 3.73
CA ALA A 15 -13.19 -6.12 2.61
C ALA A 15 -13.40 -4.64 2.29
N ARG A 16 -13.54 -3.80 3.32
CA ARG A 16 -13.66 -2.34 3.18
C ARG A 16 -12.36 -1.66 2.77
N TYR A 17 -11.21 -2.29 3.00
CA TYR A 17 -9.91 -1.76 2.62
C TYR A 17 -9.58 -1.99 1.14
N MET A 18 -10.30 -2.93 0.49
CA MET A 18 -10.09 -3.26 -0.91
C MET A 18 -10.47 -2.11 -1.85
N GLY A 19 -9.95 -2.18 -3.07
CA GLY A 19 -10.19 -1.17 -4.10
C GLY A 19 -9.04 -0.18 -4.22
N ARG A 20 -9.34 1.00 -4.74
CA ARG A 20 -8.34 1.96 -5.21
C ARG A 20 -8.19 3.12 -4.24
N TRP A 21 -6.94 3.37 -3.86
CA TRP A 21 -6.53 4.49 -3.03
C TRP A 21 -5.63 5.41 -3.83
N TYR A 22 -5.89 6.71 -3.73
CA TYR A 22 -5.05 7.75 -4.33
C TYR A 22 -4.09 8.30 -3.28
N GLU A 23 -2.83 8.42 -3.65
CA GLU A 23 -1.80 8.97 -2.76
C GLU A 23 -1.91 10.50 -2.78
N ILE A 24 -2.48 11.08 -1.72
CA ILE A 24 -2.69 12.53 -1.58
C ILE A 24 -1.40 13.23 -1.12
N ALA A 25 -0.61 12.56 -0.28
CA ALA A 25 0.70 13.04 0.16
C ALA A 25 1.62 11.85 0.50
N SER A 26 2.91 11.99 0.20
CA SER A 26 3.92 11.02 0.58
C SER A 26 5.24 11.69 0.90
N PHE A 27 6.04 11.03 1.73
CA PHE A 27 7.42 11.41 1.92
C PHE A 27 8.23 11.07 0.67
N PRO A 28 9.13 11.97 0.21
CA PRO A 28 9.98 11.70 -0.93
C PRO A 28 10.74 10.38 -0.75
N SER A 29 10.55 9.45 -1.69
CA SER A 29 11.22 8.15 -1.69
C SER A 29 12.07 8.02 -2.94
N ARG A 30 13.27 7.44 -2.79
CA ARG A 30 14.18 7.15 -3.93
C ARG A 30 13.55 6.22 -4.98
N PHE A 31 12.53 5.47 -4.60
CA PHE A 31 11.84 4.51 -5.47
C PHE A 31 10.66 5.15 -6.23
N GLN A 32 10.33 6.41 -5.96
CA GLN A 32 9.28 7.13 -6.65
C GLN A 32 9.89 8.20 -7.56
N PRO A 33 9.48 8.29 -8.84
CA PRO A 33 9.94 9.34 -9.73
C PRO A 33 9.49 10.72 -9.21
N LYS A 34 10.38 11.71 -9.28
CA LYS A 34 10.12 13.08 -8.80
C LYS A 34 8.94 13.76 -9.52
N ASN A 35 8.69 13.38 -10.78
CA ASN A 35 7.58 13.86 -11.61
C ASN A 35 6.39 12.87 -11.67
N GLY A 36 6.34 11.90 -10.74
CA GLY A 36 5.26 10.91 -10.69
C GLY A 36 3.92 11.54 -10.32
N ILE A 37 2.97 11.54 -11.25
CA ILE A 37 1.59 12.00 -11.06
C ILE A 37 0.61 10.81 -11.02
N ASN A 38 -0.60 11.04 -10.52
CA ASN A 38 -1.67 10.04 -10.44
C ASN A 38 -1.26 8.75 -9.73
N LYS A 39 -0.50 8.90 -8.63
CA LYS A 39 -0.06 7.79 -7.80
C LYS A 39 -1.26 7.13 -7.14
N ARG A 40 -1.35 5.80 -7.28
CA ARG A 40 -2.43 5.00 -6.69
C ARG A 40 -1.96 3.62 -6.28
N ALA A 41 -2.61 3.11 -5.25
CA ALA A 41 -2.52 1.72 -4.83
C ALA A 41 -3.87 1.04 -5.07
N THR A 42 -3.88 -0.16 -5.64
CA THR A 42 -5.07 -0.99 -5.74
C THR A 42 -4.85 -2.25 -4.92
N TYR A 43 -5.74 -2.50 -3.97
CA TYR A 43 -5.73 -3.67 -3.09
C TYR A 43 -6.81 -4.67 -3.53
N THR A 44 -6.41 -5.93 -3.72
CA THR A 44 -7.33 -7.02 -4.08
C THR A 44 -7.11 -8.20 -3.15
N LEU A 45 -8.19 -8.66 -2.49
CA LEU A 45 -8.16 -9.81 -1.61
C LEU A 45 -8.08 -11.10 -2.45
N ARG A 46 -7.22 -12.03 -2.03
CA ARG A 46 -7.14 -13.37 -2.60
C ARG A 46 -7.90 -14.37 -1.73
N ASP A 47 -8.24 -15.50 -2.33
CA ASP A 47 -8.92 -16.62 -1.66
C ASP A 47 -8.10 -17.22 -0.50
N ASP A 48 -6.76 -17.09 -0.56
CA ASP A 48 -5.84 -17.52 0.50
C ASP A 48 -5.73 -16.53 1.67
N GLY A 49 -6.49 -15.44 1.65
CA GLY A 49 -6.49 -14.40 2.69
C GLY A 49 -5.34 -13.39 2.59
N THR A 50 -4.47 -13.49 1.58
CA THR A 50 -3.46 -12.47 1.29
C THR A 50 -4.04 -11.36 0.41
N VAL A 51 -3.32 -10.24 0.33
CA VAL A 51 -3.75 -9.08 -0.48
C VAL A 51 -2.73 -8.77 -1.56
N ASN A 52 -3.20 -8.75 -2.79
CA ASN A 52 -2.50 -8.18 -3.93
C ASN A 52 -2.38 -6.68 -3.77
N VAL A 53 -1.19 -6.14 -3.99
CA VAL A 53 -0.97 -4.69 -4.01
C VAL A 53 -0.38 -4.30 -5.35
N LEU A 54 -1.10 -3.46 -6.08
CA LEU A 54 -0.64 -2.86 -7.32
C LEU A 54 -0.45 -1.37 -7.09
N ASN A 55 0.80 -0.92 -7.06
CA ASN A 55 1.13 0.49 -7.03
C ASN A 55 1.43 0.97 -8.46
N GLU A 56 0.80 2.06 -8.86
CA GLU A 56 0.96 2.67 -10.17
C GLU A 56 1.29 4.15 -10.06
N THR A 57 2.10 4.64 -10.98
CA THR A 57 2.42 6.06 -11.16
C THR A 57 2.55 6.36 -12.65
N TRP A 58 2.33 7.62 -13.03
CA TRP A 58 2.57 8.09 -14.38
C TRP A 58 3.67 9.14 -14.39
N SER A 59 4.58 9.06 -15.36
CA SER A 59 5.68 9.99 -15.56
C SER A 59 5.87 10.15 -17.06
N ASP A 60 5.80 11.40 -17.55
CA ASP A 60 5.95 11.75 -18.96
C ASP A 60 5.03 10.94 -19.90
N GLY A 61 3.78 10.75 -19.46
CA GLY A 61 2.76 9.98 -20.20
C GLY A 61 2.93 8.45 -20.12
N LYS A 62 4.03 7.95 -19.54
CA LYS A 62 4.29 6.51 -19.37
C LYS A 62 3.85 6.03 -18.00
N ARG A 63 3.26 4.83 -17.97
CA ARG A 63 2.87 4.15 -16.73
C ARG A 63 4.04 3.35 -16.17
N GLY A 64 4.42 3.63 -14.92
CA GLY A 64 5.21 2.74 -14.08
C GLY A 64 4.31 1.98 -13.12
N SER A 65 4.60 0.69 -12.88
CA SER A 65 3.84 -0.11 -11.91
C SER A 65 4.71 -1.13 -11.21
N ILE A 66 4.42 -1.40 -9.95
CA ILE A 66 5.01 -2.50 -9.19
C ILE A 66 3.91 -3.31 -8.51
N LYS A 67 4.09 -4.64 -8.50
CA LYS A 67 3.18 -5.59 -7.85
C LYS A 67 3.86 -6.22 -6.65
N GLY A 68 3.09 -6.37 -5.57
CA GLY A 68 3.52 -7.06 -4.37
C GLY A 68 2.38 -7.84 -3.73
N THR A 69 2.70 -8.60 -2.68
CA THR A 69 1.73 -9.34 -1.88
C THR A 69 1.89 -8.93 -0.43
N ALA A 70 0.77 -8.66 0.23
CA ALA A 70 0.70 -8.33 1.65
C ALA A 70 -0.03 -9.45 2.40
N TYR A 71 0.39 -9.68 3.63
CA TYR A 71 -0.21 -10.68 4.53
C TYR A 71 -0.39 -10.08 5.92
N LYS A 72 -1.32 -10.64 6.69
CA LYS A 72 -1.46 -10.30 8.11
C LYS A 72 -0.27 -10.87 8.88
N ALA A 73 0.55 -10.02 9.46
CA ALA A 73 1.70 -10.45 10.27
C ALA A 73 1.28 -10.89 11.69
N ASP A 74 0.09 -10.45 12.13
CA ASP A 74 -0.61 -10.77 13.38
C ASP A 74 -2.13 -10.62 13.09
N PRO A 75 -3.09 -11.24 13.81
CA PRO A 75 -4.53 -11.18 13.48
C PRO A 75 -5.08 -9.75 13.37
N THR A 76 -4.37 -8.78 13.93
CA THR A 76 -4.73 -7.36 14.03
C THR A 76 -3.88 -6.42 13.16
N VAL A 77 -2.83 -6.88 12.47
CA VAL A 77 -1.90 -5.99 11.75
C VAL A 77 -1.59 -6.49 10.34
N MET A 78 -1.71 -5.59 9.36
CA MET A 78 -1.35 -5.84 7.97
C MET A 78 0.06 -5.30 7.69
N LYS A 79 0.96 -6.16 7.17
CA LYS A 79 2.33 -5.75 6.82
C LYS A 79 2.54 -5.91 5.31
N LEU A 80 3.11 -4.89 4.69
CA LEU A 80 3.53 -4.92 3.29
C LEU A 80 4.98 -5.42 3.23
N SER A 81 5.24 -6.47 2.43
CA SER A 81 6.59 -6.93 2.08
C SER A 81 6.91 -6.61 0.63
#